data_AF-A0A9W8K8I4-F1
#
_entry.id   AF-A0A9W8K8I4-F1
#
_cell.length_a   1.000
_cell.length_b   1.000
_cell.length_c   1.000
_cell.angle_alpha   90.00
_cell.angle_beta   90.00
_cell.angle_gamma   90.00
#
_symmetry.space_group_name_H-M   'P 1'
#
loop_
_entity.id
_entity.type
_entity.pdbx_description
1 polymer ?
#
loop_
_entity_poly.entity_id
_entity_poly.type
_entity_poly.pdbx_seq_one_letter_code
_entity_poly.pdbx_strand_id
1 'polypeptide(L)'
;MSIPTAASQLLETEEARKEGILAADTTLAIALSRVGGGADNERIVAGTLRELLDHPVENYGDPLHSLVIVGRRLHHLEVDFAEAFAINPTTWRSVAKDVYKCSLE
;
A
#
# COMPACT_ATOMS: atom_id res chain seq x y z
N MET A 1 7.46 -13.44 -6.03
CA MET A 1 7.36 -12.90 -4.65
C MET A 1 5.90 -12.49 -4.42
N SER A 2 5.30 -12.86 -3.29
CA SER A 2 3.95 -12.40 -2.93
C SER A 2 4.00 -11.02 -2.28
N ILE A 3 2.87 -10.31 -2.27
CA ILE A 3 2.75 -8.99 -1.63
C ILE A 3 3.05 -9.06 -0.12
N PRO A 4 2.51 -10.02 0.66
CA PRO A 4 2.82 -10.10 2.09
C PRO A 4 4.29 -10.40 2.36
N THR A 5 4.94 -11.25 1.56
CA THR A 5 6.39 -11.51 1.68
C THR A 5 7.21 -10.24 1.41
N ALA A 6 6.83 -9.45 0.40
CA ALA A 6 7.52 -8.19 0.11
C ALA A 6 7.37 -7.18 1.27
N ALA A 7 6.15 -7.03 1.80
CA ALA A 7 5.86 -6.14 2.92
C ALA A 7 6.58 -6.59 4.21
N SER A 8 6.60 -7.90 4.52
CA SER A 8 7.29 -8.42 5.70
C SER A 8 8.79 -8.18 5.65
N GLN A 9 9.42 -8.42 4.50
CA GLN A 9 10.86 -8.24 4.32
C GLN A 9 11.27 -6.75 4.43
N LEU A 10 10.42 -5.83 3.97
CA LEU A 10 10.65 -4.39 4.16
C LEU A 10 10.61 -4.00 5.64
N LEU A 11 9.63 -4.50 6.39
CA LEU A 11 9.50 -4.22 7.82
C LEU A 11 10.61 -4.87 8.66
N GLU A 12 11.01 -6.11 8.34
CA GLU A 12 12.17 -6.76 8.96
C GLU A 12 13.46 -5.97 8.72
N THR A 13 13.64 -5.44 7.50
CA THR A 13 14.79 -4.61 7.16
C THR A 13 14.80 -3.31 7.96
N GLU A 14 13.65 -2.66 8.10
CA GLU A 14 13.51 -1.48 8.95
C GLU A 14 13.77 -1.79 10.43
N GLU A 15 13.30 -2.92 10.97
CA GLU A 15 13.57 -3.33 12.35
C GLU A 15 15.07 -3.55 12.61
N ALA A 16 15.78 -4.12 11.65
CA ALA A 16 17.22 -4.34 11.72
C ALA A 16 18.02 -3.03 11.62
N ARG A 17 17.59 -2.10 10.74
CA ARG A 17 18.34 -0.87 10.43
C ARG A 17 17.98 0.31 11.34
N LYS A 18 16.73 0.38 11.81
CA LYS A 18 16.19 1.44 12.68
C LYS A 18 16.39 2.84 12.11
N GLU A 19 16.16 2.99 10.80
CA GLU A 19 16.35 4.26 10.09
C GLU A 19 15.10 5.15 10.18
N GLY A 20 13.95 4.62 10.64
CA GLY A 20 12.70 5.34 10.80
C GLY A 20 12.05 5.71 9.47
N ILE A 21 12.33 4.95 8.40
CA ILE A 21 11.88 5.26 7.05
C ILE A 21 10.49 4.68 6.82
N LEU A 22 10.30 3.41 7.20
CA LEU A 22 9.04 2.68 7.06
C LEU A 22 8.40 2.43 8.41
N ALA A 23 7.07 2.36 8.44
CA ALA A 23 6.29 2.00 9.62
C ALA A 23 5.04 1.24 9.18
N ALA A 24 4.77 0.12 9.84
CA ALA A 24 3.71 -0.81 9.42
C ALA A 24 2.35 -0.11 9.25
N ASP A 25 1.94 0.68 10.25
CA ASP A 25 0.59 1.24 10.33
C ASP A 25 0.46 2.63 9.66
N THR A 26 1.57 3.25 9.24
CA THR A 26 1.56 4.62 8.72
C THR A 26 2.28 4.81 7.39
N THR A 27 2.94 3.78 6.87
CA THR A 27 3.47 3.77 5.51
C THR A 27 2.39 3.28 4.55
N LEU A 28 1.94 4.17 3.68
CA LEU A 28 1.03 3.83 2.59
C LEU A 28 1.78 3.14 1.45
N ALA A 29 1.14 2.13 0.87
CA ALA A 29 1.65 1.38 -0.25
C ALA A 29 0.50 0.90 -1.15
N ILE A 30 0.84 0.54 -2.39
CA ILE A 30 -0.09 0.02 -3.39
C ILE A 30 0.49 -1.29 -3.93
N ALA A 31 -0.24 -2.36 -3.70
CA ALA A 31 0.00 -3.66 -4.29
C ALA A 31 -0.65 -3.74 -5.66
N LEU A 32 0.11 -4.26 -6.63
CA LEU A 32 -0.30 -4.41 -8.02
C LEU A 32 -0.06 -5.83 -8.46
N SER A 33 -1.05 -6.42 -9.13
CA SER A 33 -0.95 -7.77 -9.68
C SER A 33 -1.48 -7.81 -11.11
N ARG A 34 -0.79 -8.56 -11.98
CA ARG A 34 -1.16 -8.73 -13.39
C ARG A 34 -1.48 -7.41 -14.11
N VAL A 35 -0.67 -6.37 -13.91
CA VAL A 35 -0.88 -5.07 -14.58
C VAL A 35 -0.94 -5.26 -16.10
N GLY A 36 -1.99 -4.74 -16.74
CA GLY A 36 -2.31 -4.96 -18.16
C GLY A 36 -3.03 -6.28 -18.47
N GLY A 37 -3.36 -7.08 -17.46
CA GLY A 37 -4.05 -8.38 -17.57
C GLY A 37 -5.55 -8.31 -17.80
N GLY A 38 -6.12 -7.11 -17.95
CA GLY A 38 -7.55 -6.87 -18.09
C GLY A 38 -8.30 -6.96 -16.75
N ALA A 39 -9.59 -6.61 -16.78
CA ALA A 39 -10.43 -6.49 -15.58
C ALA A 39 -10.49 -7.79 -14.73
N ASP A 40 -10.41 -8.94 -15.38
CA ASP A 40 -10.55 -10.23 -14.69
C ASP A 40 -9.29 -10.63 -13.91
N ASN A 41 -8.11 -10.15 -14.31
CA ASN A 41 -6.83 -10.57 -13.73
C ASN A 41 -6.11 -9.46 -12.97
N GLU A 42 -6.22 -8.20 -13.42
CA GLU A 42 -5.54 -7.08 -12.77
C GLU A 42 -6.13 -6.83 -11.39
N ARG A 43 -5.26 -6.69 -10.39
CA ARG A 43 -5.65 -6.31 -9.03
C ARG A 43 -4.81 -5.13 -8.58
N ILE A 44 -5.49 -4.16 -7.99
CA ILE A 44 -4.89 -2.99 -7.34
C ILE A 44 -5.45 -2.97 -5.93
N VAL A 45 -4.56 -2.97 -4.93
CA VAL A 45 -4.94 -2.96 -3.52
C VAL A 45 -4.08 -1.92 -2.81
N ALA A 46 -4.71 -0.89 -2.27
CA ALA A 46 -4.06 0.19 -1.54
C ALA A 46 -4.26 0.01 -0.02
N GLY A 47 -3.30 0.44 0.77
CA GLY A 47 -3.39 0.38 2.22
C GLY A 47 -2.09 0.72 2.90
N THR A 48 -2.08 0.59 4.21
CA THR A 48 -0.84 0.58 5.00
C THR A 48 -0.06 -0.71 4.78
N LEU A 49 1.25 -0.72 5.05
CA LEU A 49 2.03 -1.96 5.01
C LEU A 49 1.46 -3.06 5.91
N ARG A 50 0.90 -2.69 7.08
CA ARG A 50 0.17 -3.59 7.99
C ARG A 50 -1.04 -4.22 7.30
N GLU A 51 -1.92 -3.39 6.74
CA GLU A 51 -3.12 -3.86 6.06
C GLU A 51 -2.77 -4.77 4.88
N LEU A 52 -1.71 -4.44 4.11
CA LEU A 52 -1.27 -5.29 3.01
C LEU A 52 -0.72 -6.65 3.49
N LEU A 53 -0.08 -6.69 4.66
CA LEU A 53 0.40 -7.92 5.27
C LEU A 53 -0.74 -8.82 5.74
N ASP A 54 -1.77 -8.22 6.33
CA ASP A 54 -2.89 -8.93 6.96
C ASP A 54 -4.03 -9.25 5.95
N HIS A 55 -4.00 -8.66 4.75
CA HIS A 55 -5.00 -8.92 3.72
C HIS A 55 -4.91 -10.36 3.19
N PRO A 56 -6.06 -11.03 2.94
CA PRO A 56 -6.07 -12.38 2.39
C PRO A 56 -5.30 -12.49 1.07
N VAL A 57 -4.46 -13.53 0.95
CA VAL A 57 -3.51 -13.68 -0.16
C VAL A 57 -4.23 -13.79 -1.51
N GLU A 58 -5.39 -14.45 -1.54
CA GLU A 58 -6.25 -14.64 -2.70
C GLU A 58 -6.76 -13.32 -3.31
N ASN A 59 -6.87 -12.26 -2.50
CA ASN A 59 -7.34 -10.95 -2.98
C ASN A 59 -6.28 -10.23 -3.81
N TYR A 60 -5.01 -10.64 -3.71
CA TYR A 60 -3.95 -10.14 -4.57
C TYR A 60 -3.95 -10.80 -5.96
N GLY A 61 -4.66 -11.91 -6.17
CA GLY A 61 -4.64 -12.63 -7.44
C GLY A 61 -3.29 -13.29 -7.75
N ASP A 62 -3.11 -13.67 -9.01
CA ASP A 62 -1.93 -14.42 -9.46
C ASP A 62 -0.72 -13.51 -9.80
N PRO A 63 0.51 -14.03 -9.72
CA PRO A 63 1.70 -13.33 -10.19
C PRO A 63 1.62 -12.92 -11.68
N LEU A 64 2.26 -11.85 -12.12
CA LEU A 64 3.31 -11.09 -11.45
C LEU A 64 2.79 -10.01 -10.51
N HIS A 65 3.55 -9.77 -9.42
CA HIS A 65 3.26 -8.77 -8.41
C HIS A 65 4.26 -7.62 -8.45
N SER A 66 3.82 -6.44 -8.05
CA SER A 66 4.64 -5.25 -7.81
C SER A 66 4.11 -4.50 -6.58
N LEU A 67 4.99 -3.78 -5.91
CA LEU A 67 4.66 -2.99 -4.73
C LEU A 67 5.18 -1.57 -4.91
N VAL A 68 4.32 -0.58 -4.75
CA VAL A 68 4.67 0.83 -4.78
C VAL A 68 4.63 1.36 -3.35
N ILE A 69 5.74 1.95 -2.88
CA ILE A 69 5.79 2.65 -1.60
C ILE A 69 5.49 4.12 -1.84
N VAL A 70 4.49 4.66 -1.16
CA VAL A 70 4.07 6.04 -1.33
C VAL A 70 5.09 6.99 -0.72
N GLY A 71 5.60 7.92 -1.54
CA GLY A 71 6.54 8.94 -1.10
C GLY A 71 5.89 10.01 -0.22
N ARG A 72 6.71 10.74 0.54
CA ARG A 72 6.24 11.76 1.51
C ARG A 72 5.44 12.90 0.89
N ARG A 73 5.67 13.23 -0.38
CA ARG A 73 4.92 14.27 -1.11
C ARG A 73 3.81 13.58 -1.88
N LEU A 74 2.61 13.61 -1.31
CA LEU A 74 1.41 12.98 -1.85
C LEU A 74 0.37 14.05 -2.16
N HIS A 75 -0.09 14.12 -3.40
CA HIS A 75 -1.12 15.06 -3.85
C HIS A 75 -2.52 14.52 -3.51
N HIS A 76 -3.47 15.41 -3.20
CA HIS A 76 -4.82 14.98 -2.77
C HIS A 76 -5.53 14.12 -3.83
N LEU A 77 -5.37 14.45 -5.12
CA LEU A 77 -5.91 13.63 -6.22
C LEU A 77 -5.33 12.21 -6.26
N GLU A 78 -4.07 12.01 -5.85
CA GLU A 78 -3.49 10.67 -5.76
C GLU A 78 -4.14 9.88 -4.61
N VAL A 79 -4.47 10.56 -3.50
CA VAL A 79 -5.22 9.98 -2.38
C VAL A 79 -6.62 9.57 -2.83
N ASP A 80 -7.35 10.49 -3.47
CA ASP A 80 -8.73 10.29 -3.92
C ASP A 80 -8.82 9.14 -4.94
N PHE A 81 -7.86 9.04 -5.86
CA PHE A 81 -7.84 7.97 -6.86
C PHE A 81 -7.51 6.61 -6.22
N ALA A 82 -6.48 6.54 -5.38
CA ALA A 82 -6.06 5.29 -4.74
C ALA A 82 -7.07 4.79 -3.69
N GLU A 83 -7.89 5.67 -3.11
CA GLU A 83 -8.92 5.30 -2.14
C GLU A 83 -9.93 4.30 -2.69
N ALA A 84 -10.25 4.37 -3.99
CA ALA A 84 -11.14 3.41 -4.65
C ALA A 84 -10.63 1.95 -4.58
N PHE A 85 -9.34 1.78 -4.29
CA PHE A 85 -8.66 0.49 -4.17
C PHE A 85 -8.22 0.19 -2.72
N ALA A 86 -8.57 1.04 -1.76
CA ALA A 86 -8.11 0.91 -0.39
C ALA A 86 -8.81 -0.24 0.34
N ILE A 87 -8.05 -1.05 1.07
CA ILE A 87 -8.58 -2.08 1.98
C ILE A 87 -9.50 -1.42 3.02
N ASN A 88 -9.07 -0.28 3.56
CA ASN A 88 -9.84 0.55 4.45
C ASN A 88 -9.74 2.03 4.02
N PRO A 89 -10.77 2.59 3.37
CA PRO A 89 -10.79 3.99 2.94
C PRO A 89 -10.58 4.99 4.08
N THR A 90 -11.12 4.68 5.28
CA THR A 90 -10.98 5.56 6.45
C THR A 90 -9.53 5.60 6.94
N THR A 91 -8.86 4.45 7.07
CA THR A 91 -7.43 4.41 7.42
C THR A 91 -6.59 5.12 6.36
N TRP A 92 -6.84 4.84 5.08
CA TRP A 92 -6.13 5.45 3.96
C TRP A 92 -6.16 6.99 4.01
N ARG A 93 -7.36 7.58 4.14
CA ARG A 93 -7.52 9.05 4.23
C ARG A 93 -6.93 9.62 5.52
N SER A 94 -7.10 8.95 6.67
CA SER A 94 -6.52 9.42 7.95
C SER A 94 -5.00 9.45 7.88
N VAL A 95 -4.35 8.39 7.40
CA VAL A 95 -2.89 8.35 7.27
C VAL A 95 -2.41 9.39 6.25
N ALA A 96 -3.08 9.54 5.11
CA ALA A 96 -2.74 10.56 4.12
C ALA A 96 -2.81 11.99 4.71
N LYS A 97 -3.81 12.28 5.53
CA LYS A 97 -3.94 13.57 6.21
C LYS A 97 -2.92 13.75 7.34
N ASP A 98 -2.84 12.79 8.25
CA ASP A 98 -2.13 12.95 9.51
C ASP A 98 -0.62 12.72 9.38
N VAL A 99 -0.20 11.81 8.50
CA VAL A 99 1.21 11.40 8.32
C VAL A 99 1.82 12.06 7.10
N TYR A 100 1.10 12.08 5.97
CA TYR A 100 1.58 12.67 4.71
C TYR A 100 1.24 14.16 4.58
N LYS A 101 0.48 14.71 5.53
CA LYS A 101 0.07 16.14 5.57
C LYS A 101 -0.62 16.59 4.29
N CYS A 102 -1.36 15.68 3.66
CA CYS A 102 -2.13 15.97 2.46
C CYS A 102 -3.33 16.85 2.81
N SER A 103 -3.55 17.92 2.06
CA SER A 103 -4.72 18.79 2.21
C SER A 103 -5.92 18.15 1.53
N LEU A 104 -6.65 17.31 2.26
CA LEU A 104 -7.92 16.76 1.82
C LEU A 104 -9.03 17.75 2.19
N GLU A 105 -9.84 18.13 1.20
CA GLU A 105 -11.03 19.00 1.39
C GLU A 105 -12.14 18.31 2.21
#